data_AF-A0A2G6L1U9-F1
#
_entry.id   AF-A0A2G6L1U9-F1
#
_cell.length_a   1.000
_cell.length_b   1.000
_cell.length_c   1.000
_cell.angle_alpha   90.00
_cell.angle_beta   90.00
_cell.angle_gamma   90.00
#
_symmetry.space_group_name_H-M   'P 1'
#
loop_
_entity.id
_entity.type
_entity.pdbx_description
1 polymer ?
#
loop_
_entity_poly.entity_id
_entity_poly.type
_entity_poly.pdbx_seq_one_letter_code
_entity_poly.pdbx_strand_id
1 'polypeptide(L)'
;MLSSLIPGCSRSDSQSHLYRPAPAKTATVTFVRNQNTPGSQVVTAISIDNWLVGTLAAGEHLTINYPVGQHQVSVKGHTMPLTFKNSREYFFLIEQNEFGQVKSIRNILPKDAVKYMNSR
;
A
#
# COMPACT_ATOMS: atom_id res chain seq x y z
N MET A 1 37.65 -27.23 55.73
CA MET A 1 38.30 -25.97 55.32
C MET A 1 39.19 -26.26 54.13
N LEU A 2 38.89 -25.67 52.98
CA LEU A 2 39.79 -25.50 51.83
C LEU A 2 39.20 -24.37 50.99
N SER A 3 39.82 -23.20 51.10
CA SER A 3 39.49 -21.99 50.36
C SER A 3 40.24 -22.01 49.03
N SER A 4 39.54 -21.86 47.91
CA SER A 4 40.14 -21.61 46.60
C SER A 4 39.67 -20.23 46.11
N LEU A 5 40.64 -19.30 46.08
CA LEU A 5 40.56 -18.00 45.42
C LEU A 5 40.43 -18.20 43.91
N ILE A 6 39.45 -17.55 43.29
CA ILE A 6 39.36 -17.40 41.84
C ILE A 6 39.88 -15.99 41.49
N PRO A 7 40.96 -15.85 40.69
CA PRO A 7 41.37 -14.57 40.15
C PRO A 7 40.47 -14.17 38.97
N GLY A 8 40.17 -12.87 38.89
CA GLY A 8 39.25 -12.31 37.92
C GLY A 8 39.65 -12.51 36.46
N CYS A 9 38.63 -12.67 35.60
CA CYS A 9 38.71 -12.42 34.18
C CYS A 9 37.58 -11.45 33.81
N SER A 10 37.99 -10.23 33.49
CA SER A 10 37.51 -9.34 32.44
C SER A 10 36.00 -9.25 32.20
N ARG A 11 35.43 -8.09 32.56
CA ARG A 11 34.21 -7.55 31.95
C ARG A 11 34.37 -7.57 30.42
N SER A 12 33.73 -8.53 29.77
CA SER A 12 33.45 -8.46 28.34
C SER A 12 32.16 -7.65 28.21
N ASP A 13 32.24 -6.49 27.55
CA ASP A 13 31.10 -5.66 27.22
C ASP A 13 30.06 -6.52 26.50
N SER A 14 28.91 -6.71 27.15
CA SER A 14 27.71 -7.26 26.53
C SER A 14 27.20 -6.26 25.49
N GLN A 15 27.76 -6.27 24.29
CA GLN A 15 27.11 -5.67 23.14
C GLN A 15 25.83 -6.47 22.87
N SER A 16 24.71 -5.94 23.37
CA SER A 16 23.38 -6.38 22.95
C SER A 16 23.26 -6.10 21.45
N HIS A 17 23.42 -7.15 20.64
CA HIS A 17 22.96 -7.12 19.27
C HIS A 17 21.44 -7.02 19.30
N LEU A 18 20.94 -5.78 19.40
CA LEU A 18 19.54 -5.47 19.21
C LEU A 18 19.15 -6.01 17.83
N TYR A 19 18.30 -7.04 17.82
CA TYR A 19 17.67 -7.52 16.60
C TYR A 19 16.89 -6.35 15.99
N ARG A 20 17.47 -5.73 14.97
CA ARG A 20 16.77 -4.72 14.17
C ARG A 20 16.11 -5.48 13.02
N PRO A 21 14.78 -5.68 13.03
CA PRO A 21 14.12 -6.29 11.89
C PRO A 21 14.45 -5.49 10.63
N ALA A 22 14.74 -6.21 9.53
CA ALA A 22 14.98 -5.59 8.24
C ALA A 22 13.77 -4.70 7.89
N PRO A 23 13.98 -3.53 7.27
CA PRO A 23 12.87 -2.68 6.87
C PRO A 23 11.92 -3.49 5.98
N ALA A 24 10.63 -3.43 6.30
CA ALA A 24 9.61 -4.09 5.50
C ALA A 24 9.71 -3.58 4.06
N LYS A 25 9.88 -4.50 3.10
CA LYS A 25 9.88 -4.16 1.69
C LYS A 25 8.46 -3.80 1.29
N THR A 26 8.27 -2.58 0.83
CA THR A 26 6.96 -2.05 0.45
C THR A 26 6.98 -1.47 -0.97
N ALA A 27 5.80 -1.43 -1.56
CA ALA A 27 5.49 -0.66 -2.75
C ALA A 27 4.57 0.50 -2.36
N THR A 28 4.64 1.59 -3.12
CA THR A 28 3.71 2.72 -2.99
C THR A 28 2.59 2.52 -3.99
N VAL A 29 1.36 2.49 -3.49
CA VAL A 29 0.18 2.20 -4.29
C VAL A 29 -0.77 3.37 -4.19
N THR A 30 -1.10 3.96 -5.33
CA THR A 30 -2.02 5.09 -5.44
C THR A 30 -3.26 4.65 -6.22
N PHE A 31 -4.43 4.82 -5.63
CA PHE A 31 -5.71 4.67 -6.29
C PHE A 31 -6.27 6.04 -6.62
N VAL A 32 -6.76 6.23 -7.84
CA VAL A 32 -7.32 7.50 -8.32
C VAL A 32 -8.69 7.22 -8.90
N ARG A 33 -9.72 7.93 -8.43
CA ARG A 33 -11.07 7.85 -8.99
C ARG A 33 -11.34 9.03 -9.93
N ASN A 34 -11.83 8.74 -11.12
CA ASN A 34 -12.20 9.77 -12.09
C ASN A 34 -13.36 10.67 -11.60
N GLN A 35 -13.47 11.87 -12.18
CA GLN A 35 -14.45 12.91 -11.80
C GLN A 35 -15.78 12.85 -12.56
N ASN A 36 -16.07 11.75 -13.26
CA ASN A 36 -17.07 11.72 -14.34
C ASN A 36 -18.52 12.07 -13.93
N THR A 37 -18.84 12.22 -12.64
CA THR A 37 -20.15 12.70 -12.20
C THR A 37 -20.03 13.68 -11.03
N PRO A 38 -20.11 15.00 -11.29
CA PRO A 38 -20.44 15.98 -10.26
C PRO A 38 -21.80 15.60 -9.65
N GLY A 39 -21.84 15.29 -8.35
CA GLY A 39 -23.07 15.01 -7.60
C GLY A 39 -23.39 13.54 -7.31
N SER A 40 -22.60 12.58 -7.83
CA SER A 40 -22.76 11.18 -7.41
C SER A 40 -22.13 10.97 -6.02
N GLN A 41 -22.96 10.87 -4.98
CA GLN A 41 -22.52 10.54 -3.61
C GLN A 41 -22.03 9.08 -3.47
N VAL A 42 -21.99 8.32 -4.56
CA VAL A 42 -21.57 6.91 -4.53
C VAL A 42 -20.10 6.87 -4.21
N VAL A 43 -19.71 6.30 -3.07
CA VAL A 43 -18.30 6.02 -2.72
C VAL A 43 -17.85 4.67 -3.28
N THR A 44 -16.54 4.55 -3.48
CA THR A 44 -15.93 3.34 -4.05
C THR A 44 -14.99 2.69 -3.07
N ALA A 45 -15.37 1.50 -2.57
CA ALA A 45 -14.51 0.69 -1.73
C ALA A 45 -13.39 0.01 -2.55
N ILE A 46 -12.19 0.06 -2.01
CA ILE A 46 -10.98 -0.56 -2.54
C ILE A 46 -10.49 -1.57 -1.53
N SER A 47 -10.17 -2.77 -1.99
CA SER A 47 -9.55 -3.80 -1.18
C SER A 47 -8.30 -4.37 -1.82
N ILE A 48 -7.40 -4.87 -0.99
CA ILE A 48 -6.25 -5.67 -1.39
C ILE A 48 -6.29 -6.96 -0.57
N ASP A 49 -6.18 -8.12 -1.23
CA ASP A 49 -6.27 -9.44 -0.60
C ASP A 49 -7.54 -9.61 0.26
N ASN A 50 -8.66 -9.08 -0.24
CA ASN A 50 -9.97 -9.05 0.42
C ASN A 50 -10.04 -8.17 1.69
N TRP A 51 -9.00 -7.41 2.02
CA TRP A 51 -9.00 -6.43 3.09
C TRP A 51 -9.33 -5.03 2.57
N LEU A 52 -10.30 -4.36 3.20
CA LEU A 52 -10.63 -2.97 2.86
C LEU A 52 -9.44 -2.06 3.18
N VAL A 53 -8.92 -1.37 2.17
CA VAL A 53 -7.82 -0.40 2.33
C VAL A 53 -8.29 1.04 2.31
N GLY A 54 -9.48 1.31 1.76
CA GLY A 54 -10.10 2.63 1.83
C GLY A 54 -11.29 2.80 0.89
N THR A 55 -11.85 4.00 0.91
CA THR A 55 -13.00 4.41 0.09
C THR A 55 -12.70 5.73 -0.61
N LEU A 56 -13.08 5.86 -1.89
CA LEU A 56 -12.91 7.08 -2.67
C LEU A 56 -14.25 7.66 -3.16
N ALA A 57 -14.49 8.94 -2.90
CA ALA A 57 -15.46 9.78 -3.59
C ALA A 57 -14.97 10.20 -4.99
N ALA A 58 -15.84 10.83 -5.79
CA ALA A 58 -15.49 11.23 -7.15
C ALA A 58 -14.34 12.25 -7.14
N GLY A 59 -13.30 12.01 -7.95
CA GLY A 59 -12.09 12.85 -7.98
C GLY A 59 -11.12 12.66 -6.82
N GLU A 60 -11.41 11.78 -5.85
CA GLU A 60 -10.49 11.49 -4.76
C GLU A 60 -9.40 10.50 -5.18
N HIS A 61 -8.32 10.52 -4.40
CA HIS A 61 -7.23 9.56 -4.50
C HIS A 61 -6.78 9.11 -3.11
N LEU A 62 -6.19 7.92 -3.05
CA LEU A 62 -5.65 7.32 -1.84
C LEU A 62 -4.28 6.73 -2.16
N THR A 63 -3.26 7.12 -1.40
CA THR A 63 -1.92 6.56 -1.49
C THR A 63 -1.58 5.81 -0.21
N ILE A 64 -1.16 4.56 -0.36
CA ILE A 64 -0.76 3.68 0.75
C ILE A 64 0.58 3.00 0.44
N ASN A 65 1.30 2.62 1.49
CA ASN A 65 2.41 1.68 1.36
C ASN A 65 1.88 0.27 1.66
N TYR A 66 2.12 -0.67 0.75
CA TYR A 66 1.65 -2.05 0.90
C TYR A 66 2.83 -3.03 0.77
N PRO A 67 2.83 -4.19 1.45
CA PRO A 67 3.86 -5.20 1.32
C PRO A 67 4.13 -5.59 -0.14
N VAL A 68 5.38 -5.96 -0.44
CA VAL A 68 5.73 -6.54 -1.74
C VAL A 68 5.24 -7.99 -1.84
N GLY A 69 4.99 -8.46 -3.06
CA GLY A 69 4.48 -9.80 -3.30
C GLY A 69 3.37 -9.83 -4.33
N GLN A 70 2.77 -11.00 -4.51
CA GLN A 70 1.58 -11.16 -5.33
C GLN A 70 0.35 -10.82 -4.49
N HIS A 71 -0.49 -9.94 -5.00
CA HIS A 71 -1.69 -9.45 -4.34
C HIS A 71 -2.87 -9.45 -5.28
N GLN A 72 -4.08 -9.47 -4.71
CA GLN A 72 -5.32 -9.27 -5.43
C GLN A 72 -5.87 -7.88 -5.12
N VAL A 73 -5.89 -6.99 -6.11
CA VAL A 73 -6.44 -5.64 -5.97
C VAL A 73 -7.88 -5.66 -6.46
N SER A 74 -8.81 -5.24 -5.60
CA SER A 74 -10.24 -5.30 -5.90
C SER A 74 -10.94 -3.95 -5.72
N VAL A 75 -11.86 -3.64 -6.61
CA VAL A 75 -12.74 -2.46 -6.53
C VAL A 75 -14.13 -2.88 -6.97
N LYS A 76 -15.13 -2.76 -6.06
CA LYS A 76 -16.53 -3.16 -6.31
C LYS A 76 -16.69 -4.47 -7.11
N GLY A 77 -16.04 -5.55 -6.67
CA GLY A 77 -16.17 -6.87 -7.29
C GLY A 77 -15.31 -7.12 -8.54
N HIS A 78 -14.62 -6.10 -9.08
CA HIS A 78 -13.57 -6.30 -10.07
C HIS A 78 -12.25 -6.55 -9.38
N THR A 79 -11.67 -7.73 -9.58
CA THR A 79 -10.40 -8.16 -8.98
C THR A 79 -9.33 -8.32 -10.04
N MET A 80 -8.14 -7.79 -9.78
CA MET A 80 -6.98 -7.90 -10.65
C MET A 80 -5.77 -8.40 -9.85
N PRO A 81 -5.13 -9.50 -10.27
CA PRO A 81 -3.87 -9.93 -9.66
C PRO A 81 -2.73 -9.00 -10.08
N LEU A 82 -1.87 -8.61 -9.14
CA LEU A 82 -0.66 -7.84 -9.44
C LEU A 82 0.49 -8.20 -8.50
N THR A 83 1.72 -8.14 -9.02
CA THR A 83 2.93 -8.26 -8.20
C THR A 83 3.49 -6.88 -7.86
N PHE A 84 3.48 -6.54 -6.57
CA PHE A 84 4.13 -5.35 -6.03
C PHE A 84 5.63 -5.60 -5.85
N LYS A 85 6.44 -4.74 -6.46
CA LYS A 85 7.91 -4.75 -6.38
C LYS A 85 8.37 -3.69 -5.40
N ASN A 86 9.47 -3.98 -4.70
CA ASN A 86 10.04 -3.08 -3.71
C ASN A 86 10.39 -1.72 -4.31
N SER A 87 10.08 -0.64 -3.60
CA SER A 87 10.40 0.74 -4.00
C SER A 87 9.82 1.11 -5.38
N ARG A 88 8.71 0.46 -5.78
CA ARG A 88 8.00 0.77 -7.02
C ARG A 88 6.67 1.42 -6.71
N GLU A 89 6.31 2.37 -7.56
CA GLU A 89 5.03 3.05 -7.52
C GLU A 89 4.04 2.41 -8.50
N TYR A 90 2.79 2.27 -8.05
CA TYR A 90 1.68 1.74 -8.82
C TYR A 90 0.53 2.72 -8.78
N PHE A 91 -0.09 2.99 -9.92
CA PHE A 91 -1.20 3.94 -10.02
C PHE A 91 -2.40 3.24 -10.64
N PHE A 92 -3.47 3.07 -9.87
CA PHE A 92 -4.70 2.47 -10.32
C PHE A 92 -5.74 3.54 -10.61
N LEU A 93 -6.06 3.72 -11.88
CA LEU A 93 -7.20 4.54 -12.29
C LEU A 93 -8.48 3.71 -12.19
N ILE A 94 -9.44 4.21 -11.43
CA ILE A 94 -10.78 3.66 -11.26
C ILE A 94 -11.74 4.54 -12.07
N GLU A 95 -12.30 3.96 -13.12
CA GLU A 95 -13.33 4.61 -13.91
C GLU A 95 -14.69 4.06 -13.54
N GLN A 96 -15.63 4.96 -13.21
CA GLN A 96 -17.03 4.61 -13.02
C GLN A 96 -17.94 5.30 -14.02
N ASN A 97 -19.11 4.70 -14.24
CA ASN A 97 -20.23 5.35 -14.92
C ASN A 97 -21.04 6.21 -13.94
N GLU A 98 -22.05 6.89 -14.47
CA GLU A 98 -22.94 7.78 -13.71
C GLU A 98 -23.69 7.08 -12.56
N PHE A 99 -23.90 5.77 -12.67
CA PHE A 99 -24.54 4.93 -11.65
C PHE A 99 -23.55 4.36 -10.61
N GLY A 100 -22.28 4.75 -10.67
CA GLY A 100 -21.23 4.28 -9.75
C GLY A 100 -20.87 2.80 -9.95
N GLN A 101 -21.14 2.24 -11.12
CA GLN A 101 -20.63 0.94 -11.54
C GLN A 101 -19.20 1.12 -12.07
N VAL A 102 -18.30 0.21 -11.69
CA VAL A 102 -16.91 0.23 -12.17
C VAL A 102 -16.90 -0.19 -13.64
N LYS A 103 -16.43 0.73 -14.49
CA LYS A 103 -16.21 0.49 -15.91
C LYS A 103 -14.86 -0.18 -16.13
N SER A 104 -13.83 0.28 -15.42
CA SER A 104 -12.50 -0.33 -15.49
C SER A 104 -11.62 0.01 -14.29
N ILE A 105 -10.62 -0.85 -14.06
CA ILE A 105 -9.47 -0.59 -13.19
C ILE A 105 -8.23 -0.80 -14.06
N ARG A 106 -7.34 0.19 -14.11
CA ARG A 106 -6.11 0.09 -14.91
C ARG A 106 -4.90 0.56 -14.11
N ASN A 107 -3.82 -0.23 -14.16
CA ASN A 107 -2.52 0.27 -13.75
C ASN A 107 -1.98 1.21 -14.85
N ILE A 108 -1.75 2.47 -14.50
CA ILE A 108 -1.33 3.53 -15.43
C ILE A 108 0.05 4.08 -15.05
N LEU A 109 0.65 4.83 -15.97
CA LEU A 109 1.91 5.50 -15.69
C LEU A 109 1.68 6.69 -14.76
N PRO A 110 2.68 7.03 -13.90
CA PRO A 110 2.56 8.15 -12.96
C PRO A 110 2.17 9.47 -13.65
N LYS A 111 2.77 9.76 -14.81
CA LYS A 111 2.47 10.96 -15.62
C LYS A 111 1.01 11.10 -16.03
N ASP A 112 0.32 9.98 -16.21
CA ASP A 112 -1.08 9.95 -16.61
C ASP A 112 -2.00 10.06 -15.40
N ALA A 113 -1.58 9.53 -14.24
CA ALA A 113 -2.32 9.66 -12.99
C ALA A 113 -2.45 11.11 -12.52
N VAL A 114 -1.38 11.90 -12.67
CA VAL A 114 -1.34 13.33 -12.30
C VAL A 114 -2.45 14.13 -13.01
N LYS A 115 -2.81 13.77 -14.25
CA LYS A 115 -3.90 14.45 -14.98
C LYS A 115 -5.25 14.29 -14.29
N TYR A 116 -5.51 13.12 -13.70
CA TYR A 116 -6.76 12.81 -13.00
C TYR A 116 -6.75 13.31 -11.55
N MET A 117 -5.58 13.47 -10.95
CA MET A 117 -5.44 14.04 -9.60
C MET A 117 -5.58 15.57 -9.61
N ASN A 118 -5.20 16.23 -10.71
CA ASN A 118 -5.17 17.69 -10.83
C ASN A 118 -6.31 18.29 -11.65
N SER A 119 -7.17 17.48 -12.28
CA SER A 119 -8.43 18.01 -12.84
C SER A 119 -9.26 18.53 -11.65
N ARG A 120 -9.46 19.84 -11.56
CA ARG A 120 -10.36 20.50 -10.61
C ARG A 120 -11.23 21.47 -11.39
#